data_AF-A0A2H0ACX2-F1
#
_entry.id   AF-A0A2H0ACX2-F1
#
_cell.length_a   1.000
_cell.length_b   1.000
_cell.length_c   1.000
_cell.angle_alpha   90.00
_cell.angle_beta   90.00
_cell.angle_gamma   90.00
#
_symmetry.space_group_name_H-M   'P 1'
#
loop_
_entity.id
_entity.type
_entity.pdbx_description
1 polymer ?
#
loop_
_entity_poly.entity_id
_entity_poly.type
_entity_poly.pdbx_seq_one_letter_code
_entity_poly.pdbx_strand_id
1 'polypeptide(L)'
;MSYGHTHVTRRTTRLAVLPAGYDDGYSRRLSGRAEVLIAGRRAPVLGRICMNACLADITGLDHVRPGDEAVLIGRQGAEEITADEVAGWLGTINYEVLCQVGARNRRVYLAAGGA
;
A
#
# COMPACT_ATOMS: atom_id res chain seq x y z
N MET A 1 12.42 8.32 9.46
CA MET A 1 11.40 7.25 9.41
C MET A 1 11.87 6.10 8.54
N SER A 2 11.60 4.86 8.98
CA SER A 2 12.09 3.61 8.37
C SER A 2 13.63 3.58 8.23
N TYR A 3 14.17 2.63 7.47
CA TYR A 3 15.60 2.46 7.28
C TYR A 3 16.29 3.72 6.74
N GLY A 4 17.43 4.04 7.33
CA GLY A 4 18.33 5.11 6.90
C GLY A 4 17.73 6.51 6.89
N HIS A 5 16.72 6.77 7.74
CA HIS A 5 16.19 8.12 8.01
C HIS A 5 15.81 8.96 6.79
N THR A 6 15.37 8.32 5.69
CA THR A 6 15.07 9.00 4.42
C THR A 6 13.87 9.93 4.42
N HIS A 7 13.02 9.86 5.44
CA HIS A 7 11.88 10.73 5.59
C HIS A 7 11.80 11.29 7.01
N VAL A 8 11.51 12.59 7.11
CA VAL A 8 11.34 13.32 8.35
C VAL A 8 10.02 14.08 8.28
N THR A 9 9.13 13.83 9.23
CA THR A 9 7.84 14.51 9.34
C THR A 9 8.04 15.93 9.83
N ARG A 10 7.41 16.90 9.17
CA ARG A 10 7.49 18.33 9.53
C ARG A 10 6.37 18.80 10.46
N ARG A 11 5.43 17.92 10.75
CA ARG A 11 4.26 18.17 11.60
C ARG A 11 3.93 16.92 12.40
N THR A 12 3.01 17.03 13.35
CA THR A 12 2.40 15.86 13.99
C THR A 12 1.73 15.00 12.92
N THR A 13 2.24 13.79 12.75
CA THR A 13 1.82 12.85 11.71
C THR A 13 1.36 11.56 12.38
N ARG A 14 0.19 11.07 11.97
CA ARG A 14 -0.34 9.77 12.40
C ARG A 14 -0.09 8.76 11.29
N LEU A 15 0.53 7.65 11.64
CA LEU A 15 0.99 6.64 10.68
C LEU A 15 0.26 5.32 10.92
N ALA A 16 -0.17 4.68 9.84
CA ALA A 16 -0.55 3.28 9.84
C ALA A 16 0.67 2.41 9.51
N VAL A 17 0.90 1.37 10.30
CA VAL A 17 1.87 0.32 9.98
C VAL A 17 1.13 -0.79 9.26
N LEU A 18 1.46 -1.01 7.99
CA LEU A 18 0.85 -2.06 7.19
C LEU A 18 1.79 -3.26 7.14
N PRO A 19 1.32 -4.49 7.43
CA PRO A 19 2.13 -5.71 7.40
C PRO A 19 2.30 -6.21 5.95
N ALA A 20 2.80 -5.35 5.08
CA ALA A 20 3.09 -5.63 3.67
C ALA A 20 4.41 -4.98 3.28
N GLY A 21 5.36 -5.77 2.80
CA GLY A 21 6.67 -5.31 2.37
C GLY A 21 7.14 -5.94 1.07
N TYR A 22 8.42 -5.77 0.75
CA TYR A 22 8.97 -6.27 -0.51
C TYR A 22 9.06 -7.80 -0.59
N ASP A 23 9.05 -8.50 0.55
CA ASP A 23 8.99 -9.97 0.62
C ASP A 23 7.58 -10.50 0.25
N ASP A 24 6.57 -9.63 0.34
CA ASP A 24 5.18 -9.90 -0.07
C ASP A 24 4.91 -9.45 -1.51
N GLY A 25 5.93 -9.01 -2.24
CA GLY A 25 5.80 -8.50 -3.61
C GLY A 25 5.56 -6.99 -3.71
N TYR A 26 5.49 -6.26 -2.60
CA TYR A 26 5.35 -4.80 -2.62
C TYR A 26 6.70 -4.12 -2.80
N SER A 27 7.11 -3.96 -4.06
CA SER A 27 8.47 -3.58 -4.45
C SER A 27 9.06 -2.43 -3.65
N ARG A 28 10.30 -2.60 -3.17
CA ARG A 28 11.05 -1.56 -2.46
C ARG A 28 11.21 -0.26 -3.27
N ARG A 29 11.13 -0.33 -4.61
CA ARG A 29 11.20 0.84 -5.50
C ARG A 29 10.01 1.79 -5.36
N LEU A 30 8.92 1.34 -4.74
CA LEU A 30 7.74 2.16 -4.41
C LEU A 30 7.95 3.10 -3.21
N SER A 31 9.08 2.98 -2.51
CA SER A 31 9.42 3.82 -1.35
C SER A 31 9.32 5.31 -1.67
N GLY A 32 8.43 6.02 -0.97
CA GLY A 32 8.20 7.46 -1.14
C GLY A 32 7.49 7.85 -2.44
N ARG A 33 6.89 6.88 -3.16
CA ARG A 33 6.17 7.11 -4.42
C ARG A 33 4.76 6.56 -4.41
N ALA A 34 4.55 5.43 -3.74
CA ALA A 34 3.26 4.78 -3.72
C ALA A 34 2.27 5.44 -2.76
N GLU A 35 1.01 5.19 -3.05
CA GLU A 35 -0.12 5.42 -2.16
C GLU A 35 -0.83 4.10 -1.89
N VAL A 36 -1.65 4.07 -0.85
CA VAL A 36 -2.59 2.99 -0.51
C VAL A 36 -3.94 3.60 -0.21
N LEU A 37 -5.02 2.82 -0.29
CA LEU A 37 -6.34 3.28 0.14
C LEU A 37 -6.61 2.82 1.57
N ILE A 38 -6.98 3.77 2.44
CA ILE A 38 -7.41 3.51 3.81
C ILE A 38 -8.63 4.40 4.09
N ALA A 39 -9.69 3.82 4.64
CA ALA A 39 -10.96 4.51 4.87
C ALA A 39 -11.52 5.21 3.61
N GLY A 40 -11.34 4.61 2.43
CA GLY A 40 -11.82 5.11 1.15
C GLY A 40 -11.06 6.34 0.62
N ARG A 41 -9.87 6.63 1.15
CA ARG A 41 -9.02 7.75 0.72
C ARG A 41 -7.59 7.30 0.45
N ARG A 42 -6.93 7.97 -0.49
CA ARG A 42 -5.50 7.78 -0.78
C ARG A 42 -4.64 8.28 0.39
N ALA A 43 -3.71 7.44 0.82
CA ALA A 43 -2.75 7.68 1.89
C ALA A 43 -1.34 7.40 1.37
N PRO A 44 -0.42 8.39 1.36
CA PRO A 44 0.92 8.21 0.80
C PRO A 44 1.79 7.30 1.67
N VAL A 45 2.58 6.44 1.04
CA VAL A 45 3.58 5.60 1.70
C VAL A 45 4.82 6.43 2.00
N LEU A 46 5.16 6.56 3.28
CA LEU A 46 6.28 7.37 3.75
C LEU A 46 7.51 6.54 4.07
N GLY A 47 8.67 7.06 3.67
CA GLY A 47 9.96 6.42 3.89
C GLY A 47 10.15 5.16 3.04
N ARG A 48 10.95 4.22 3.54
CA ARG A 48 11.28 2.98 2.82
C ARG A 48 10.30 1.87 3.17
N ILE A 49 9.88 1.14 2.15
CA ILE A 49 9.24 -0.16 2.31
C ILE A 49 10.29 -1.15 2.84
N CYS A 50 9.96 -1.77 3.97
CA CYS A 50 10.77 -2.78 4.63
C CYS A 50 10.45 -4.18 4.07
N MET A 51 11.10 -5.20 4.62
CA MET A 51 10.89 -6.59 4.19
C MET A 51 9.42 -7.00 4.30
N ASN A 52 8.79 -6.68 5.43
CA ASN A 52 7.48 -7.17 5.84
C ASN A 52 6.51 -6.04 6.24
N ALA A 53 6.88 -4.77 6.02
CA ALA A 53 6.06 -3.66 6.44
C ALA A 53 6.30 -2.37 5.63
N CYS A 54 5.27 -1.54 5.57
CA CYS A 54 5.37 -0.17 5.08
C CYS A 54 4.57 0.78 5.99
N LEU A 55 4.81 2.09 5.84
CA LEU A 55 4.18 3.13 6.65
C LEU A 55 3.33 4.02 5.74
N ALA A 56 2.05 4.17 6.04
CA ALA A 56 1.14 5.07 5.32
C ALA A 56 0.78 6.27 6.20
N ASP A 57 0.80 7.47 5.62
CA ASP A 57 0.34 8.69 6.30
C ASP A 57 -1.20 8.73 6.32
N ILE A 58 -1.76 8.53 7.51
CA ILE A 58 -3.20 8.61 7.77
C ILE A 58 -3.58 9.92 8.46
N THR A 59 -2.70 10.92 8.45
CA THR A 59 -2.96 12.19 9.10
C THR A 59 -4.12 12.91 8.43
N GLY A 60 -5.17 13.19 9.21
CA GLY A 60 -6.40 13.79 8.72
C GLY A 60 -7.44 12.78 8.22
N LEU A 61 -7.12 11.48 8.15
CA LEU A 61 -8.12 10.43 8.06
C LEU A 61 -8.74 10.24 9.45
N ASP A 62 -10.03 10.47 9.63
CA ASP A 62 -10.68 10.24 10.91
C ASP A 62 -11.07 8.76 11.07
N HIS A 63 -11.18 8.30 12.32
CA HIS A 63 -11.68 6.97 12.69
C HIS A 63 -10.92 5.73 12.18
N VAL A 64 -9.72 5.86 11.58
CA VAL A 64 -8.86 4.70 11.25
C VAL A 64 -8.37 3.99 12.51
N ARG A 65 -8.57 2.67 12.59
CA ARG A 65 -8.23 1.80 13.72
C ARG A 65 -7.37 0.61 13.29
N PRO A 66 -6.60 0.00 14.21
CA PRO A 66 -5.97 -1.28 13.95
C PRO A 66 -7.00 -2.34 13.53
N GLY A 67 -6.70 -3.05 12.44
CA GLY A 67 -7.59 -4.05 11.86
C GLY A 67 -8.44 -3.55 10.70
N ASP A 68 -8.50 -2.23 10.46
CA ASP A 68 -9.15 -1.68 9.27
C ASP A 68 -8.42 -2.11 7.99
N GLU A 69 -9.18 -2.25 6.91
CA GLU A 69 -8.65 -2.65 5.61
C GLU A 69 -7.82 -1.54 4.96
N ALA A 70 -6.67 -1.93 4.42
CA ALA A 70 -5.86 -1.13 3.51
C ALA A 70 -5.77 -1.81 2.15
N VAL A 71 -6.09 -1.10 1.07
CA VAL A 71 -6.03 -1.61 -0.31
C VAL A 71 -4.77 -1.06 -0.99
N LEU A 72 -3.85 -1.96 -1.36
CA LEU A 72 -2.62 -1.62 -2.08
C LEU A 72 -2.84 -1.57 -3.60
N ILE A 73 -3.70 -2.45 -4.12
CA ILE A 73 -4.14 -2.52 -5.51
C ILE A 73 -5.61 -2.93 -5.51
N GLY A 74 -6.47 -2.16 -6.17
CA GLY A 74 -7.91 -2.36 -6.22
C GLY A 74 -8.67 -1.11 -5.79
N ARG A 75 -9.93 -1.30 -5.41
CA ARG A 75 -10.88 -0.23 -5.12
C ARG A 75 -11.30 -0.23 -3.67
N GLN A 76 -11.41 0.96 -3.07
CA GLN A 76 -12.01 1.16 -1.75
C GLN A 76 -12.90 2.42 -1.79
N GLY A 77 -14.21 2.24 -1.63
CA GLY A 77 -15.17 3.34 -1.78
C GLY A 77 -15.21 3.90 -3.20
N ALA A 78 -14.92 5.20 -3.35
CA ALA A 78 -14.87 5.89 -4.64
C ALA A 78 -13.45 5.95 -5.25
N GLU A 79 -12.43 5.59 -4.49
CA GLU A 79 -11.04 5.60 -4.91
C GLU A 79 -10.59 4.22 -5.42
N GLU A 80 -9.66 4.23 -6.36
CA GLU A 80 -9.07 3.02 -6.95
C GLU A 80 -7.59 3.24 -7.23
N ILE A 81 -6.76 2.23 -6.93
CA ILE A 81 -5.35 2.16 -7.32
C ILE A 81 -5.21 0.95 -8.24
N THR A 82 -4.96 1.18 -9.52
CA THR A 82 -4.87 0.09 -10.50
C THR A 82 -3.47 -0.51 -10.56
N ALA A 83 -3.35 -1.74 -11.10
CA ALA A 83 -2.04 -2.33 -11.35
C ALA A 83 -1.20 -1.52 -12.36
N ASP A 84 -1.86 -0.84 -13.31
CA ASP A 84 -1.21 0.06 -14.26
C ASP A 84 -0.65 1.31 -13.58
N GLU A 85 -1.36 1.86 -12.59
CA GLU A 85 -0.88 3.00 -11.81
C GLU A 85 0.38 2.64 -11.00
N VAL A 86 0.36 1.49 -10.32
CA VAL A 86 1.53 0.97 -9.60
C VAL A 86 2.70 0.70 -10.55
N ALA A 87 2.41 0.17 -11.74
CA ALA A 87 3.42 -0.04 -12.78
C ALA A 87 4.04 1.28 -13.24
N GLY A 88 3.23 2.35 -13.36
CA GLY A 88 3.69 3.72 -13.61
C GLY A 88 4.68 4.22 -12.57
N TRP A 89 4.40 4.02 -11.27
CA TRP A 89 5.32 4.40 -10.19
C TRP A 89 6.66 3.64 -10.22
N LEU A 90 6.61 2.39 -10.70
CA LEU A 90 7.78 1.51 -10.86
C LEU A 90 8.55 1.72 -12.16
N GLY A 91 7.92 2.31 -13.17
CA GLY A 91 8.43 2.36 -14.54
C GLY A 91 8.48 0.98 -15.19
N THR A 92 7.37 0.22 -15.09
CA THR A 92 7.19 -1.10 -15.70
C THR A 92 5.76 -1.29 -16.23
N ILE A 93 5.33 -2.53 -16.48
CA ILE A 93 3.99 -2.93 -16.91
C ILE A 93 3.21 -3.64 -15.79
N ASN A 94 1.88 -3.60 -15.86
CA ASN A 94 0.98 -4.21 -14.88
C ASN A 94 1.19 -5.72 -14.68
N TYR A 95 1.56 -6.47 -15.73
CA TYR A 95 1.88 -7.89 -15.63
C TYR A 95 3.01 -8.18 -14.64
N GLU A 96 4.07 -7.36 -14.62
CA GLU A 96 5.16 -7.53 -13.65
C GLU A 96 4.68 -7.25 -12.22
N VAL A 97 3.84 -6.23 -12.05
CA VAL A 97 3.26 -5.89 -10.73
C VAL A 97 2.44 -7.06 -10.19
N LEU A 98 1.53 -7.62 -11.00
CA LEU A 98 0.68 -8.72 -10.58
C LEU A 98 1.47 -10.01 -10.34
N CYS A 99 2.50 -10.27 -11.14
CA CYS A 99 3.41 -11.41 -10.93
C CYS A 99 4.23 -11.25 -9.64
N GLN A 100 4.63 -10.04 -9.27
CA GLN A 100 5.43 -9.78 -8.05
C GLN A 100 4.69 -10.14 -6.76
N VAL A 101 3.36 -10.03 -6.71
CA VAL A 101 2.55 -10.49 -5.56
C VAL A 101 2.82 -11.97 -5.27
N GLY A 102 3.18 -12.77 -6.27
CA GLY A 102 3.72 -14.10 -6.08
C GLY A 102 2.74 -15.10 -5.43
N ALA A 103 3.30 -16.19 -4.90
CA ALA A 103 2.54 -17.32 -4.35
C ALA A 103 2.51 -17.36 -2.82
N ARG A 104 3.32 -16.54 -2.14
CA ARG A 104 3.39 -16.48 -0.68
C ARG A 104 2.16 -15.84 -0.06
N ASN A 105 1.53 -14.92 -0.78
CA ASN A 105 0.29 -14.29 -0.37
C ASN A 105 -0.88 -15.27 -0.50
N ARG A 106 -1.71 -15.37 0.55
CA ARG A 106 -2.94 -16.16 0.54
C ARG A 106 -3.89 -15.60 -0.52
N ARG A 107 -4.27 -16.43 -1.49
CA ARG A 107 -5.29 -16.09 -2.49
C ARG A 107 -6.66 -16.56 -2.02
N VAL A 108 -7.61 -15.65 -1.97
CA VAL A 108 -9.02 -15.93 -1.70
C VAL A 108 -9.79 -15.70 -2.99
N TYR A 109 -10.43 -16.75 -3.51
CA TYR A 109 -11.24 -16.65 -4.73
C TYR A 109 -12.68 -16.37 -4.35
N LEU A 110 -13.16 -15.19 -4.71
CA LEU A 110 -14.55 -14.82 -4.53
C LEU A 110 -15.35 -15.47 -5.67
N ALA A 111 -16.32 -16.31 -5.33
CA ALA A 111 -17.29 -16.76 -6.31
C ALA A 111 -18.03 -15.53 -6.85
N ALA A 112 -18.28 -15.49 -8.16
CA ALA A 112 -19.17 -14.48 -8.72
C ALA A 112 -20.58 -14.70 -8.14
N GLY A 113 -20.93 -13.96 -7.09
CA GLY A 113 -22.26 -13.95 -6.49
C GLY A 113 -22.34 -14.50 -5.07
N GLY A 114 -22.44 -13.58 -4.12
CA GLY A 114 -23.06 -13.77 -2.82
C GLY A 114 -23.54 -12.41 -2.36
N ALA A 115 -24.78 -12.08 -2.72
CA ALA A 115 -25.51 -10.92 -2.22
C ALA A 115 -25.67 -10.99 -0.69
#